data_AF-A0A7X8KM43-F1
#
_entry.id   AF-A0A7X8KM43-F1
#
_cell.length_a   1.000
_cell.length_b   1.000
_cell.length_c   1.000
_cell.angle_alpha   90.00
_cell.angle_beta   90.00
_cell.angle_gamma   90.00
#
_symmetry.space_group_name_H-M   'P 1'
#
loop_
_entity.id
_entity.type
_entity.pdbx_description
1 polymer ?
#
loop_
_entity_poly.entity_id
_entity_poly.type
_entity_poly.pdbx_seq_one_letter_code
_entity_poly.pdbx_strand_id
1 'polypeptide(L)' 'MTLRTARLINKISKVFLASAVLVLILFFAVYIKGDIEFKYISLPVMACFIGITWLGTSKAAIMALEKETMGKETDDAGKA' A
#
# COMPACT_ATOMS: atom_id res chain seq x y z
N MET A 1 17.70 2.43 5.19
CA MET A 1 16.75 1.64 4.36
C MET A 1 17.10 1.88 2.89
N THR A 2 17.18 0.86 2.03
CA THR A 2 17.59 1.07 0.63
C THR A 2 16.37 1.28 -0.28
N LEU A 3 16.55 2.02 -1.38
CA LEU A 3 15.49 2.32 -2.36
C LEU A 3 14.83 1.05 -2.93
N ARG A 4 15.61 -0.03 -3.09
CA ARG A 4 15.12 -1.34 -3.54
C ARG A 4 14.10 -1.93 -2.56
N THR A 5 14.38 -1.86 -1.25
CA THR A 5 13.48 -2.36 -0.20
C THR A 5 12.18 -1.56 -0.14
N ALA A 6 12.25 -0.22 -0.28
CA ALA A 6 11.06 0.62 -0.29
C ALA A 6 10.14 0.33 -1.50
N ARG A 7 10.71 0.11 -2.70
CA ARG A 7 9.96 -0.32 -3.89
C ARG A 7 9.33 -1.71 -3.72
N LEU A 8 10.02 -2.63 -3.05
CA LEU A 8 9.48 -3.97 -2.74
C LEU A 8 8.25 -3.86 -1.83
N ILE A 9 8.34 -3.08 -0.75
CA ILE A 9 7.21 -2.87 0.18
C ILE A 9 6.01 -2.26 -0.56
N ASN A 10 6.22 -1.25 -1.41
CA ASN A 10 5.15 -0.66 -2.20
C ASN A 10 4.47 -1.67 -3.15
N LYS A 11 5.21 -2.62 -3.74
CA LYS A 11 4.61 -3.72 -4.51
C LYS A 11 3.75 -4.62 -3.63
N ILE A 12 4.24 -4.99 -2.44
CA ILE A 12 3.49 -5.83 -1.49
C ILE A 12 2.22 -5.11 -1.02
N SER A 13 2.30 -3.81 -0.70
CA SER A 13 1.14 -3.02 -0.28
C SER A 13 0.06 -2.95 -1.36
N LYS A 14 0.44 -2.87 -2.64
CA LYS A 14 -0.51 -2.95 -3.76
C LYS A 14 -1.22 -4.30 -3.82
N VAL A 15 -0.47 -5.40 -3.66
CA VAL A 15 -1.03 -6.76 -3.67
C VAL A 15 -1.99 -6.94 -2.49
N PHE A 16 -1.61 -6.49 -1.30
CA PHE A 16 -2.46 -6.53 -0.10
C PHE A 16 -3.76 -5.74 -0.29
N LEU A 17 -3.68 -4.52 -0.85
CA LEU A 17 -4.87 -3.71 -1.12
C LEU A 17 -5.78 -4.40 -2.14
N ALA A 18 -5.21 -4.96 -3.22
CA ALA A 18 -5.98 -5.69 -4.22
C ALA A 18 -6.69 -6.92 -3.61
N SER A 19 -6.02 -7.67 -2.73
CA SER A 19 -6.65 -8.80 -2.03
C SER A 19 -7.73 -8.34 -1.06
N ALA A 20 -7.54 -7.23 -0.34
CA ALA A 20 -8.54 -6.69 0.58
C ALA A 20 -9.82 -6.28 -0.15
N VAL A 21 -9.69 -5.65 -1.33
CA VAL A 21 -10.82 -5.30 -2.20
C VAL A 21 -11.52 -6.55 -2.72
N LEU A 22 -10.76 -7.59 -3.12
CA LEU A 22 -11.34 -8.86 -3.56
C LEU A 22 -12.18 -9.51 -2.44
N VAL A 23 -11.66 -9.52 -1.21
CA VAL A 23 -12.39 -10.03 -0.03
C VAL A 23 -13.64 -9.20 0.23
N LEU A 24 -13.61 -7.87 0.06
CA LEU A 24 -14.79 -7.02 0.18
C LEU A 24 -15.86 -7.38 -0.88
N ILE A 25 -15.46 -7.62 -2.13
CA ILE A 25 -16.38 -8.05 -3.19
C ILE A 25 -17.00 -9.42 -2.86
N LEU A 26 -16.18 -10.38 -2.42
CA LEU A 26 -16.65 -11.70 -2.00
C LEU A 26 -17.62 -11.60 -0.82
N PHE A 27 -17.32 -10.72 0.15
CA PHE A 27 -18.22 -10.45 1.27
C PHE A 27 -19.60 -10.00 0.79
N PHE A 28 -19.66 -9.03 -0.13
CA PHE A 28 -20.94 -8.57 -0.69
C PHE A 28 -21.67 -9.67 -1.48
N ALA A 29 -20.94 -10.47 -2.26
CA ALA A 29 -21.52 -11.58 -3.01
C ALA A 29 -22.19 -12.62 -2.08
N VAL A 30 -21.59 -12.90 -0.92
CA VAL A 30 -22.15 -13.83 0.07
C VAL A 30 -23.22 -13.15 0.93
N TYR A 31 -23.07 -11.87 1.25
CA TYR A 31 -24.11 -11.07 1.94
C TYR A 31 -25.43 -11.06 1.17
N ILE A 32 -25.39 -10.90 -0.16
CA ILE A 32 -26.60 -10.91 -1.01
C ILE A 32 -27.32 -12.27 -0.97
N LYS A 33 -26.59 -13.37 -0.73
CA LYS A 33 -27.20 -14.70 -0.56
C LYS A 33 -27.88 -14.88 0.80
N GLY A 34 -27.72 -13.94 1.73
CA GLY A 34 -28.29 -14.00 3.08
C GLY A 34 -27.49 -14.84 4.06
N ASP A 35 -26.33 -15.37 3.66
CA ASP A 35 -25.52 -16.28 4.46
C ASP A 35 -24.71 -15.55 5.56
N ILE A 36 -24.58 -14.22 5.49
CA ILE A 36 -23.76 -13.43 6.41
C ILE A 36 -24.48 -12.14 6.83
N GLU A 37 -24.37 -11.79 8.11
CA GLU A 37 -24.90 -10.53 8.63
C GLU A 37 -24.04 -9.32 8.24
N PHE A 38 -24.70 -8.19 7.97
CA PHE A 38 -24.02 -6.94 7.59
C PHE A 38 -23.01 -6.43 8.63
N LYS A 39 -23.16 -6.80 9.92
CA LYS A 39 -22.25 -6.39 11.00
C LYS A 39 -20.77 -6.72 10.75
N TYR A 40 -20.51 -7.74 9.93
CA TYR A 40 -19.16 -8.19 9.60
C TYR A 40 -18.48 -7.38 8.48
N ILE A 41 -19.17 -6.43 7.85
CA ILE A 41 -18.60 -5.57 6.80
C ILE A 41 -17.42 -4.71 7.29
N SER A 42 -17.40 -4.42 8.58
CA SER A 42 -16.34 -3.63 9.22
C SER A 42 -14.95 -4.25 9.04
N LEU A 43 -14.84 -5.57 8.98
CA LEU A 43 -13.57 -6.30 8.82
C LEU A 43 -12.91 -6.04 7.45
N PRO A 44 -13.55 -6.34 6.30
CA PRO A 44 -12.96 -6.07 4.99
C PRO A 44 -12.80 -4.57 4.72
N VAL A 45 -13.68 -3.72 5.26
CA VAL A 45 -13.54 -2.26 5.16
C VAL A 45 -12.30 -1.76 5.90
N MET A 46 -12.07 -2.21 7.14
CA MET A 46 -10.86 -1.88 7.90
C MET A 46 -9.59 -2.36 7.18
N ALA A 47 -9.60 -3.58 6.63
CA ALA A 47 -8.49 -4.10 5.85
C ALA A 47 -8.16 -3.20 4.63
N CYS A 48 -9.18 -2.67 3.94
CA CYS A 48 -9.00 -1.71 2.86
C CYS A 48 -8.39 -0.39 3.35
N PHE A 49 -8.87 0.17 4.47
CA PHE A 49 -8.33 1.41 5.04
C PHE A 49 -6.85 1.27 5.44
N ILE A 50 -6.49 0.16 6.08
CA ILE A 50 -5.09 -0.15 6.42
C ILE A 50 -4.25 -0.26 5.14
N GLY A 51 -4.75 -0.96 4.12
CA GLY A 51 -4.06 -1.11 2.84
C GLY A 51 -3.81 0.23 2.13
N ILE A 52 -4.80 1.12 2.08
CA ILE A 52 -4.68 2.46 1.49
C ILE A 52 -3.65 3.29 2.25
N THR A 53 -3.73 3.29 3.58
CA THR A 53 -2.81 4.04 4.45
C THR A 53 -1.38 3.55 4.25
N TRP A 54 -1.16 2.24 4.23
CA TRP A 54 0.15 1.63 4.02
C TRP A 54 0.72 1.95 2.63
N LEU A 55 -0.11 1.93 1.59
CA LEU A 55 0.30 2.29 0.23
C LEU A 55 0.70 3.77 0.13
N GLY A 56 -0.04 4.65 0.80
CA GLY A 56 0.28 6.08 0.89
C GLY A 56 1.62 6.34 1.58
N THR A 57 1.84 5.76 2.76
CA THR A 57 3.10 5.91 3.51
C THR A 57 4.29 5.31 2.76
N SER A 58 4.11 4.17 2.10
CA SER A 58 5.16 3.53 1.29
C SER A 58 5.56 4.38 0.08
N LYS A 59 4.59 5.03 -0.58
CA LYS A 59 4.85 5.94 -1.70
C LYS A 59 5.59 7.20 -1.24
N ALA A 60 5.17 7.78 -0.11
CA ALA A 60 5.85 8.94 0.49
C ALA A 60 7.30 8.60 0.86
N ALA A 61 7.54 7.44 1.46
CA ALA A 61 8.88 6.96 1.82
C ALA A 61 9.78 6.77 0.59
N ILE A 62 9.26 6.22 -0.51
CA ILE A 62 10.03 6.11 -1.76
C ILE A 62 10.42 7.49 -2.29
N MET A 63 9.48 8.44 -2.33
CA MET A 63 9.74 9.78 -2.86
C MET A 63 10.78 10.55 -2.03
N ALA A 64 10.80 10.35 -0.71
CA ALA A 64 11.84 10.89 0.16
C ALA A 64 13.22 10.28 -0.15
N LEU A 65 13.30 8.95 -0.27
CA LEU A 65 14.55 8.25 -0.59
C LEU A 65 15.08 8.58 -1.99
N GLU A 66 14.21 8.77 -2.98
CA GLU A 66 14.60 9.20 -4.33
C GLU A 66 15.19 10.62 -4.31
N LYS A 67 14.60 11.55 -3.55
CA LYS A 67 15.15 12.90 -3.36
C LYS A 67 16.51 12.90 -2.68
N GLU A 68 16.71 12.09 -1.64
CA GLU A 68 18.01 11.96 -0.96
C GLU A 68 19.09 11.39 -1.89
N THR A 69 18.72 10.46 -2.79
CA THR A 69 19.66 9.83 -3.72
C THR A 69 20.09 10.81 -4.81
N MET A 70 19.15 11.57 -5.40
CA MET A 70 19.48 12.60 -6.39
C MET A 70 20.27 13.78 -5.79
N GLY A 71 19.97 14.18 -4.55
CA GLY A 71 20.75 15.22 -3.86
C GLY A 71 22.22 14.84 -3.69
N LYS A 72 22.50 13.56 -3.37
CA LYS A 72 23.87 13.04 -3.26
C LYS A 72 24.62 13.02 -4.59
N GLU A 73 24.00 12.57 -5.68
CA GLU A 73 24.64 12.53 -6.99
C GLU A 73 25.01 13.93 -7.51
N THR A 74 24.22 14.96 -7.15
CA THR A 74 24.48 16.34 -7.58
C THR A 74 25.62 17.00 -6.79
N ASP A 75 25.74 16.71 -5.49
CA ASP A 75 26.84 17.21 -4.64
C ASP A 75 28.20 16.56 -4.99
N ASP A 76 28.21 15.29 -5.39
CA ASP A 76 29.44 14.60 -5.82
C ASP A 76 29.89 15.05 -7.23
N ALA A 77 28.95 15.38 -8.13
CA ALA A 77 29.26 15.93 -9.45
C ALA A 77 29.78 17.38 -9.41
N GLY A 78 29.44 18.15 -8.38
CA GLY A 78 29.95 19.52 -8.17
C GLY A 78 31.34 19.59 -7.53
N LYS A 79 31.90 18.46 -7.10
CA LYS A 79 33.23 18.34 -6.50
C LYS A 79 34.30 17.72 -7.41
N ALA A 80 33.91 17.31 -8.62
CA ALA A 80 34.79 16.71 -9.62
C ALA A 80 35.36 17.76 -10.61
#